data_AF-A0A348WID3-F1
#
_entry.id   AF-A0A348WID3-F1
#
_cell.length_a   1.000
_cell.length_b   1.000
_cell.length_c   1.000
_cell.angle_alpha   90.00
_cell.angle_beta   90.00
_cell.angle_gamma   90.00
#
_symmetry.space_group_name_H-M   'P 1'
#
loop_
_entity.id
_entity.type
_entity.pdbx_description
1 polymer ?
#
loop_
_entity_poly.entity_id
_entity_poly.type
_entity_poly.pdbx_seq_one_letter_code
_entity_poly.pdbx_strand_id
1 'polypeptide(L)'
;MTDAPIRYRPHHFLCSLGFQGKGYSDEFTANMASIVLGRLRAPGGDDTPIQVVGATDDICAPCPKRRGTLCESQDSITRLDTRHARALGLFAGTELTWGEAKRRIVKRVPPGSLSTL
;
A
#
# COMPACT_ATOMS: atom_id res chain seq x y z
N MET A 1 -19.76 11.81 -6.10
CA MET A 1 -19.63 11.08 -4.82
C MET A 1 -18.16 10.82 -4.64
N THR A 2 -17.51 11.50 -3.70
CA THR A 2 -16.11 11.24 -3.38
C THR A 2 -16.05 9.84 -2.78
N ASP A 3 -15.43 8.93 -3.52
CA ASP A 3 -15.24 7.55 -3.10
C ASP A 3 -14.45 7.55 -1.77
N ALA A 4 -14.80 6.66 -0.84
CA ALA A 4 -14.10 6.59 0.45
C ALA A 4 -12.59 6.37 0.25
N PRO A 5 -11.73 6.98 1.08
CA PRO A 5 -10.28 6.85 0.93
C PRO A 5 -9.84 5.39 1.10
N ILE A 6 -8.89 4.98 0.27
CA ILE A 6 -8.26 3.68 0.40
C ILE A 6 -7.32 3.73 1.61
N ARG A 7 -7.48 2.81 2.54
CA ARG A 7 -6.59 2.69 3.69
C ARG A 7 -5.39 1.86 3.30
N TYR A 8 -4.20 2.45 3.39
CA TYR A 8 -2.93 1.79 3.11
C TYR A 8 -2.03 1.80 4.34
N ARG A 9 -1.45 0.65 4.67
CA ARG A 9 -0.27 0.61 5.54
C ARG A 9 0.99 0.93 4.73
N PRO A 10 2.04 1.47 5.37
CA PRO A 10 3.19 2.04 4.65
C PRO A 10 3.84 1.14 3.60
N HIS A 11 3.95 -0.17 3.83
CA HIS A 11 4.63 -1.04 2.86
C HIS A 11 3.84 -1.27 1.56
N HIS A 12 2.51 -1.18 1.62
CA HIS A 12 1.65 -1.47 0.47
C HIS A 12 1.70 -0.41 -0.64
N PHE A 13 2.25 0.76 -0.38
CA PHE A 13 2.54 1.76 -1.41
C PHE A 13 3.49 1.21 -2.48
N LEU A 14 4.61 0.61 -2.05
CA LEU A 14 5.59 0.03 -2.98
C LEU A 14 5.08 -1.28 -3.59
N CYS A 15 4.34 -2.11 -2.84
CA CYS A 15 3.70 -3.31 -3.38
C CYS A 15 2.70 -2.97 -4.50
N SER A 16 1.89 -1.92 -4.32
CA SER A 16 0.92 -1.47 -5.32
C SER A 16 1.60 -0.90 -6.56
N LEU A 17 2.67 -0.13 -6.37
CA LEU A 17 3.46 0.38 -7.48
C LEU A 17 4.04 -0.76 -8.32
N GLY A 18 4.64 -1.76 -7.65
CA GLY A 18 5.28 -2.93 -8.26
C GLY A 18 4.34 -4.10 -8.59
N PHE A 19 3.03 -3.94 -8.49
CA PHE A 19 2.10 -5.05 -8.69
C PHE A 19 2.14 -5.58 -10.12
N GLN A 20 2.31 -6.91 -10.24
CA GLN A 20 2.44 -7.66 -11.50
C GLN A 20 1.41 -8.80 -11.62
N GLY A 21 0.31 -8.76 -10.86
CA GLY A 21 -0.71 -9.82 -10.89
C GLY A 21 -0.34 -11.08 -10.08
N LYS A 22 0.54 -10.95 -9.09
CA LYS A 22 0.96 -12.04 -8.20
C LYS A 22 0.60 -11.70 -6.76
N GLY A 23 0.11 -12.69 -6.01
CA GLY A 23 -0.29 -12.53 -4.61
C GLY A 23 -0.25 -13.84 -3.84
N TYR A 24 -0.69 -13.81 -2.58
CA TYR A 24 -0.63 -14.97 -1.66
C TYR A 24 -1.73 -16.01 -1.89
N SER A 25 -2.84 -15.60 -2.50
CA SER A 25 -4.00 -16.43 -2.86
C SER A 25 -4.73 -15.77 -4.02
N ASP A 26 -5.66 -16.50 -4.65
CA ASP A 26 -6.49 -15.95 -5.73
C ASP A 26 -7.33 -14.77 -5.26
N GLU A 27 -7.95 -14.89 -4.08
CA GLU A 27 -8.74 -13.81 -3.47
C GLU A 27 -7.90 -12.57 -3.15
N PHE A 28 -6.69 -12.76 -2.59
CA PHE A 28 -5.77 -11.66 -2.33
C PHE A 28 -5.33 -10.98 -3.63
N THR A 29 -5.01 -11.77 -4.64
CA THR A 29 -4.58 -11.27 -5.95
C THR A 29 -5.71 -10.51 -6.64
N ALA A 30 -6.94 -11.01 -6.59
CA ALA A 30 -8.12 -10.36 -7.14
C ALA A 30 -8.42 -9.03 -6.43
N ASN A 31 -8.34 -8.99 -5.10
CA ASN A 31 -8.52 -7.75 -4.32
C ASN A 31 -7.44 -6.71 -4.68
N MET A 32 -6.18 -7.12 -4.70
CA MET A 32 -5.08 -6.23 -5.05
C MET A 32 -5.19 -5.76 -6.52
N ALA A 33 -5.61 -6.62 -7.44
CA ALA A 33 -5.86 -6.25 -8.83
C ALA A 33 -7.01 -5.25 -8.97
N SER A 34 -8.11 -5.45 -8.24
CA SER A 34 -9.23 -4.50 -8.22
C SER A 34 -8.79 -3.12 -7.74
N ILE A 35 -8.02 -3.04 -6.66
CA ILE A 35 -7.48 -1.78 -6.13
C ILE A 35 -6.48 -1.17 -7.12
N VAL A 36 -5.46 -1.92 -7.53
CA VAL A 36 -4.35 -1.37 -8.33
C VAL A 36 -4.79 -1.07 -9.77
N LEU A 37 -5.39 -2.02 -10.47
CA LEU A 37 -5.76 -1.86 -11.88
C LEU A 37 -7.07 -1.08 -12.03
N GLY A 38 -8.05 -1.36 -11.17
CA GLY A 38 -9.38 -0.77 -11.25
C GLY A 38 -9.48 0.65 -10.66
N ARG A 39 -8.59 1.04 -9.75
CA ARG A 39 -8.60 2.38 -9.13
C ARG A 39 -7.30 3.13 -9.37
N LEU A 40 -6.17 2.62 -8.88
CA LEU A 40 -4.92 3.39 -8.85
C LEU A 40 -4.30 3.64 -10.24
N ARG A 41 -4.44 2.69 -11.17
CA ARG A 41 -3.92 2.79 -12.56
C ARG A 41 -5.02 3.13 -13.58
N ALA A 42 -6.27 3.26 -13.16
CA ALA A 42 -7.37 3.68 -14.02
C ALA A 42 -7.24 5.19 -14.38
N PRO A 43 -7.92 5.68 -15.43
CA PRO A 43 -8.01 7.11 -15.70
C PRO A 43 -8.51 7.89 -14.47
N GLY A 44 -7.81 8.95 -14.07
CA GLY A 44 -8.10 9.70 -12.84
C GLY A 44 -7.63 9.03 -11.54
N GLY A 45 -6.96 7.87 -11.62
CA GLY A 45 -6.49 7.12 -10.46
C GLY A 45 -5.51 7.89 -9.55
N ASP A 46 -4.82 8.89 -10.09
CA ASP A 46 -3.91 9.76 -9.34
C ASP A 46 -4.63 10.63 -8.31
N ASP A 47 -5.92 10.90 -8.50
CA ASP A 47 -6.77 11.65 -7.57
C ASP A 47 -7.39 10.75 -6.49
N THR A 48 -7.12 9.43 -6.54
CA THR A 48 -7.63 8.48 -5.54
C THR A 48 -7.12 8.88 -4.14
N PRO A 49 -8.02 9.18 -3.19
CA PRO A 49 -7.63 9.53 -1.83
C PRO A 49 -7.13 8.28 -1.08
N ILE A 50 -6.04 8.43 -0.35
CA ILE A 50 -5.40 7.39 0.45
C ILE A 50 -5.22 7.89 1.88
N GLN A 51 -5.58 7.05 2.84
CA GLN A 51 -5.30 7.27 4.26
C GLN A 51 -4.26 6.27 4.74
N VAL A 52 -3.18 6.76 5.35
CA VAL A 52 -2.15 5.90 5.92
C VAL A 52 -2.62 5.34 7.27
N VAL A 53 -2.59 4.02 7.43
CA VAL A 53 -2.99 3.33 8.67
C VAL A 53 -1.84 2.50 9.25
N GLY A 54 -1.83 2.31 10.58
CA GLY A 54 -0.80 1.53 11.29
C GLY A 54 -1.12 0.04 11.49
N ALA A 55 -2.22 -0.44 10.93
CA ALA A 55 -2.75 -1.78 11.11
C ALA A 55 -3.02 -2.45 9.75
N THR A 56 -3.65 -3.63 9.74
CA THR A 56 -4.17 -4.22 8.49
C THR A 56 -5.04 -3.23 7.72
N ASP A 57 -4.95 -3.25 6.40
CA ASP A 57 -5.51 -2.23 5.54
C ASP A 57 -6.44 -2.84 4.46
N ASP A 58 -6.81 -2.08 3.42
CA ASP A 58 -7.76 -2.56 2.41
C ASP A 58 -7.19 -3.68 1.52
N ILE A 59 -5.87 -3.73 1.32
CA ILE A 59 -5.23 -4.86 0.63
C ILE A 59 -5.25 -6.11 1.52
N CYS A 60 -5.10 -5.95 2.84
CA CYS A 60 -5.11 -7.07 3.78
C CYS A 60 -6.47 -7.78 3.90
N ALA A 61 -7.57 -7.21 3.40
CA ALA A 61 -8.93 -7.69 3.69
C ALA A 61 -9.11 -9.22 3.50
N PRO A 62 -8.77 -9.83 2.34
CA PRO A 62 -8.83 -11.28 2.10
C PRO A 62 -7.52 -12.02 2.42
N CYS A 63 -6.56 -11.41 3.10
CA CYS A 63 -5.27 -12.04 3.33
C CYS A 63 -5.40 -13.25 4.27
N PRO A 64 -4.95 -14.47 3.91
CA PRO A 64 -5.06 -15.65 4.76
C PRO A 64 -4.21 -15.56 6.03
N LYS A 65 -3.22 -14.64 6.03
CA LYS A 65 -2.35 -14.36 7.17
C LYS A 65 -2.87 -13.26 8.08
N ARG A 66 -3.99 -12.61 7.74
CA ARG A 66 -4.63 -11.60 8.58
C ARG A 66 -5.19 -12.23 9.87
N ARG A 67 -5.03 -11.51 10.98
CA ARG A 67 -5.54 -11.84 12.32
C ARG A 67 -6.16 -10.58 12.93
N GLY A 68 -7.42 -10.31 12.58
CA GLY A 68 -8.12 -9.09 12.99
C GLY A 68 -7.45 -7.84 12.41
N THR A 69 -6.90 -7.00 13.28
CA THR A 69 -6.13 -5.79 12.94
C THR A 69 -4.63 -6.05 12.75
N LEU A 70 -4.18 -7.28 12.99
CA LEU A 70 -2.79 -7.73 12.91
C LEU A 70 -2.59 -8.82 11.85
N CYS A 71 -1.37 -9.35 11.75
CA CYS A 71 -0.98 -10.43 10.84
C CYS A 71 -0.19 -11.52 11.59
N GLU A 72 -0.18 -12.75 11.06
CA GLU A 72 0.60 -13.88 11.58
C GLU A 72 2.09 -13.55 11.79
N SER A 73 2.69 -12.74 10.90
CA SER A 73 4.09 -12.30 11.00
C SER A 73 4.22 -10.84 11.47
N GLN A 74 3.42 -10.42 12.45
CA GLN A 74 3.25 -9.01 12.83
C GLN A 74 4.57 -8.26 13.03
N ASP A 75 5.54 -8.83 13.76
CA ASP A 75 6.82 -8.16 14.03
C ASP A 75 7.62 -7.86 12.78
N SER A 76 7.66 -8.82 11.84
CA SER A 76 8.36 -8.66 10.56
C SER A 76 7.69 -7.57 9.71
N ILE A 77 6.36 -7.60 9.64
CA ILE A 77 5.60 -6.60 8.88
C ILE A 77 5.69 -5.22 9.52
N THR A 78 5.73 -5.12 10.85
CA THR A 78 5.91 -3.85 11.57
C THR A 78 7.28 -3.24 11.25
N ARG A 79 8.34 -4.05 11.20
CA ARG A 79 9.67 -3.59 10.75
C ARG A 79 9.65 -3.13 9.29
N LEU A 80 8.99 -3.87 8.40
CA LEU A 80 8.85 -3.50 6.99
C LEU A 80 8.11 -2.17 6.83
N ASP A 81 6.96 -2.01 7.49
CA ASP A 81 6.20 -0.77 7.52
C ASP A 81 7.05 0.40 8.02
N THR A 82 7.82 0.20 9.09
CA THR A 82 8.65 1.25 9.67
C THR A 82 9.70 1.74 8.65
N ARG A 83 10.34 0.83 7.93
CA ARG A 83 11.33 1.20 6.90
C ARG A 83 10.68 1.92 5.73
N HIS A 84 9.54 1.42 5.24
CA HIS A 84 8.82 2.06 4.13
C HIS A 84 8.22 3.41 4.53
N ALA A 85 7.67 3.52 5.74
CA ALA A 85 7.18 4.78 6.31
C ALA A 85 8.30 5.83 6.36
N ARG A 86 9.48 5.46 6.87
CA ARG A 86 10.65 6.34 6.92
C ARG A 86 11.11 6.76 5.53
N ALA A 87 11.23 5.81 4.61
CA ALA A 87 11.68 6.07 3.24
C ALA A 87 10.71 6.99 2.49
N LEU A 88 9.41 6.80 2.65
CA LEU A 88 8.39 7.58 1.95
C LEU A 88 7.98 8.86 2.71
N GLY A 89 8.40 9.02 3.96
CA GLY A 89 7.96 10.11 4.83
C GLY A 89 6.47 10.02 5.15
N LEU A 90 5.98 8.83 5.48
CA LEU A 90 4.59 8.55 5.84
C LEU A 90 4.49 8.26 7.34
N PHE A 91 3.34 8.59 7.93
CA PHE A 91 2.96 8.20 9.29
C PHE A 91 1.46 7.91 9.33
N ALA A 92 1.00 7.11 10.29
CA ALA A 92 -0.43 6.81 10.43
C ALA A 92 -1.24 8.11 10.63
N GLY A 93 -2.34 8.26 9.90
CA GLY A 93 -3.13 9.49 9.83
C GLY A 93 -2.69 10.46 8.72
N THR A 94 -1.61 10.17 7.98
CA THR A 94 -1.31 10.93 6.76
C THR A 94 -2.42 10.69 5.73
N GLU A 95 -2.97 11.77 5.19
CA GLU A 95 -3.88 11.74 4.05
C GLU A 95 -3.16 12.31 2.83
N LEU A 96 -3.28 11.63 1.69
CA LEU A 96 -2.65 12.00 0.44
C LEU A 96 -3.36 11.34 -0.73
N THR A 97 -3.16 11.84 -1.95
CA THR A 97 -3.61 11.13 -3.15
C THR A 97 -2.59 10.10 -3.64
N TRP A 98 -3.02 9.17 -4.48
CA TRP A 98 -2.10 8.24 -5.14
C TRP A 98 -1.02 8.97 -5.96
N GLY A 99 -1.38 10.05 -6.65
CA GLY A 99 -0.43 10.89 -7.38
C GLY A 99 0.63 11.52 -6.47
N GLU A 100 0.24 11.99 -5.29
CA GLU A 100 1.18 12.47 -4.27
C GLU A 100 2.09 11.36 -3.74
N ALA A 101 1.55 10.18 -3.50
CA ALA A 101 2.31 9.02 -3.09
C ALA A 101 3.38 8.64 -4.13
N LYS A 102 3.01 8.58 -5.42
CA LYS A 102 3.97 8.33 -6.52
C LYS A 102 5.09 9.38 -6.54
N ARG A 103 4.75 10.67 -6.39
CA ARG A 103 5.76 11.74 -6.31
C ARG A 103 6.71 11.56 -5.13
N ARG A 104 6.21 11.16 -3.96
CA ARG A 104 7.06 10.85 -2.78
C ARG A 104 7.98 9.67 -3.06
N ILE A 105 7.46 8.60 -3.69
CA ILE A 105 8.27 7.43 -4.06
C ILE A 105 9.39 7.84 -5.00
N VAL A 106 9.08 8.52 -6.11
CA VAL A 106 10.10 8.97 -7.09
C VAL A 106 11.14 9.89 -6.44
N LYS A 107 10.72 10.79 -5.54
CA LYS A 107 11.63 11.74 -4.87
C LYS A 107 12.55 11.08 -3.84
N ARG A 108 12.10 10.00 -3.18
CA ARG A 108 12.76 9.47 -1.97
C ARG A 108 13.31 8.06 -2.13
N VAL A 109 12.93 7.34 -3.18
CA VAL A 109 13.34 5.95 -3.44
C VAL A 109 14.07 5.92 -4.78
N PRO A 110 15.40 6.08 -4.80
CA PRO A 110 16.19 5.99 -6.02
C PRO A 110 16.03 4.63 -6.72
N PRO A 111 16.12 4.55 -8.05
CA PRO A 111 16.15 3.27 -8.76
C PRO A 111 17.21 2.32 -8.16
N GLY A 112 16.83 1.07 -7.93
CA GLY A 112 17.74 0.06 -7.35
C GLY A 112 17.85 0.04 -5.81
N SER A 113 17.26 1.01 -5.11
CA SER A 113 17.29 1.05 -3.63
C SER A 113 16.26 0.15 -2.94
N LEU A 114 15.38 -0.52 -3.69
CA LEU A 114 14.34 -1.38 -3.11
C LEU A 114 14.90 -2.54 -2.27
N SER A 115 16.10 -3.05 -2.60
CA SER A 115 16.76 -4.12 -1.84
C SER A 115 17.32 -3.68 -0.49
N THR A 116 17.41 -2.37 -0.24
CA THR A 116 17.92 -1.79 1.02
C THR A 116 16.80 -1.22 1.90
N LEU A 117 15.53 -1.39 1.49
CA LEU A 117 14.32 -0.92 2.17
C LEU A 117 13.58 -1.97 3.00
#